data_AF-D5WF72-F1
#
_entry.id   AF-D5WF72-F1
#
_cell.length_a   1.000
_cell.length_b   1.000
_cell.length_c   1.000
_cell.angle_alpha   90.00
_cell.angle_beta   90.00
_cell.angle_gamma   90.00
#
_symmetry.space_group_name_H-M   'P 1'
#
loop_
_entity.id
_entity.type
_entity.pdbx_description
1 polymer ?
#
loop_
_entity_poly.entity_id
_entity_poly.type
_entity_poly.pdbx_seq_one_letter_code
_entity_poly.pdbx_strand_id
1 'polypeptide(L)' 'MSANGSGTEGYAEQAEAVIERWRTLSFADRHRPILDWIPRAPSRIVDIGAGIGTDAAALAALGQLASKA' A
#
# COMPACT_ATOMS: atom_id res chain seq x y z
N MET A 1 -21.79 21.98 8.24
CA MET A 1 -21.02 21.23 9.25
C MET A 1 -19.91 20.51 8.52
N SER A 2 -18.68 21.03 8.58
CA SER A 2 -17.51 20.32 8.06
C SER A 2 -17.04 19.37 9.16
N ALA A 3 -16.93 18.08 8.85
CA ALA A 3 -16.35 17.11 9.78
C ALA A 3 -14.89 17.50 10.03
N ASN A 4 -14.53 17.71 11.29
CA ASN A 4 -13.24 18.24 11.72
C ASN A 4 -12.23 17.13 12.06
N GLY A 5 -12.46 15.93 11.54
CA GLY A 5 -11.58 14.76 11.71
C GLY A 5 -10.35 14.86 10.83
N SER A 6 -9.21 14.34 11.28
CA SER A 6 -8.10 14.07 10.35
C SER A 6 -8.59 13.06 9.31
N GLY A 7 -8.08 13.11 8.07
CA GLY A 7 -8.46 12.16 7.01
C GLY A 7 -8.15 10.68 7.31
N THR A 8 -7.60 10.40 8.49
CA THR A 8 -7.20 9.09 9.02
C THR A 8 -8.00 8.68 10.27
N GLU A 9 -8.96 9.48 10.71
CA GLU A 9 -9.82 9.16 11.86
C GLU A 9 -10.56 7.83 11.61
N GLY A 10 -10.57 6.91 12.60
CA GLY A 10 -11.15 5.57 12.45
C GLY A 10 -10.21 4.46 11.98
N TYR A 11 -9.03 4.79 11.44
CA TYR A 11 -8.07 3.76 10.95
C TYR A 11 -7.34 3.04 12.08
N ALA A 12 -7.08 3.73 13.20
CA ALA A 12 -6.33 3.18 14.32
C ALA A 12 -7.14 2.12 15.07
N GLU A 13 -8.43 2.34 15.30
CA GLU A 13 -9.29 1.43 16.07
C GLU A 13 -9.52 0.09 15.35
N GLN A 14 -9.43 0.07 14.02
CA GLN A 14 -9.65 -1.14 13.20
C GLN A 14 -8.35 -1.74 12.66
N ALA A 15 -7.20 -1.11 12.95
CA ALA A 15 -5.94 -1.43 12.32
C ALA A 15 -5.59 -2.92 12.42
N GLU A 16 -5.62 -3.52 13.60
CA GLU A 16 -5.15 -4.90 13.80
C GLU A 16 -5.95 -5.93 12.98
N ALA A 17 -7.28 -5.89 13.04
CA ALA A 17 -8.13 -6.81 12.29
C ALA A 17 -7.99 -6.62 10.76
N VAL A 18 -7.81 -5.38 10.34
CA VAL A 18 -7.63 -5.01 8.93
C VAL A 18 -6.25 -5.45 8.44
N ILE A 19 -5.20 -5.32 9.25
CA ILE A 19 -3.82 -5.72 8.95
C ILE A 19 -3.72 -7.22 8.65
N GLU A 20 -4.33 -8.07 9.49
CA GLU A 20 -4.29 -9.52 9.28
C GLU A 20 -4.92 -9.92 7.95
N ARG A 21 -6.07 -9.31 7.62
CA ARG A 21 -6.71 -9.55 6.32
C ARG A 21 -5.85 -9.07 5.15
N TRP A 22 -5.24 -7.89 5.24
CA TRP A 22 -4.41 -7.33 4.17
C TRP A 22 -3.14 -8.14 3.90
N ARG A 23 -2.53 -8.75 4.93
CA ARG A 23 -1.33 -9.59 4.78
C ARG A 23 -1.58 -10.86 3.97
N THR A 24 -2.81 -11.36 3.95
CA THR A 24 -3.18 -12.57 3.19
C THR A 24 -3.41 -12.31 1.71
N LEU A 25 -3.55 -11.05 1.29
CA LEU A 25 -3.81 -10.70 -0.10
C LEU A 25 -2.50 -10.60 -0.88
N SER A 26 -2.45 -11.36 -1.97
CA SER A 26 -1.37 -11.30 -2.96
C SER A 26 -1.33 -9.92 -3.63
N PHE A 27 -0.14 -9.30 -3.65
CA PHE A 27 0.10 -8.06 -4.37
C PHE A 27 -0.27 -8.19 -5.86
N ALA A 28 0.10 -9.31 -6.48
CA ALA A 28 -0.14 -9.57 -7.89
C ALA A 28 -1.64 -9.69 -8.21
N ASP A 29 -2.41 -10.38 -7.35
CA ASP A 29 -3.85 -10.55 -7.57
C ASP A 29 -4.61 -9.25 -7.37
N ARG A 30 -4.25 -8.49 -6.32
CA ARG A 30 -4.85 -7.19 -6.01
C ARG A 30 -4.59 -6.16 -7.11
N HIS A 31 -3.36 -6.13 -7.64
CA HIS A 31 -2.93 -5.12 -8.60
C HIS A 31 -2.95 -5.62 -10.04
N ARG A 32 -3.47 -6.83 -10.32
CA ARG A 32 -3.49 -7.44 -11.66
C ARG A 32 -3.88 -6.47 -12.78
N PRO A 33 -4.93 -5.63 -12.64
CA PRO A 33 -5.32 -4.70 -13.71
C PRO A 33 -4.29 -3.62 -14.04
N ILE A 34 -3.35 -3.35 -13.14
CA ILE A 34 -2.35 -2.28 -13.24
C ILE A 34 -0.90 -2.79 -13.20
N LEU A 35 -0.66 -4.09 -13.06
CA LEU A 35 0.70 -4.65 -12.97
C LEU A 35 1.55 -4.26 -14.18
N ASP A 36 0.95 -4.24 -15.38
CA ASP A 36 1.63 -3.86 -16.61
C ASP A 36 2.04 -2.38 -16.66
N TRP A 37 1.56 -1.55 -15.74
CA TRP A 37 1.96 -0.15 -15.60
C TRP A 37 3.14 0.05 -14.66
N ILE A 38 3.53 -0.99 -13.90
CA ILE A 38 4.72 -0.93 -13.05
C ILE A 38 5.96 -0.93 -13.97
N PRO A 39 6.89 0.03 -13.80
CA PRO A 39 8.11 0.08 -14.59
C PRO A 39 8.89 -1.24 -14.52
N ARG A 40 9.25 -1.78 -15.68
CA ARG A 40 10.12 -2.98 -15.74
C ARG A 40 11.57 -2.68 -15.37
N ALA A 41 12.02 -1.44 -15.59
CA ALA A 41 13.34 -1.00 -15.18
C ALA A 41 13.33 -0.59 -13.69
N PRO A 42 14.41 -0.83 -12.93
CA PRO A 42 14.52 -0.40 -11.54
C PRO A 42 14.22 1.09 -11.39
N SER A 43 13.18 1.42 -10.63
CA SER A 43 12.66 2.78 -10.48
C SER A 43 12.47 3.13 -9.01
N ARG A 44 12.41 4.43 -8.72
CA ARG A 44 12.05 4.94 -7.40
C ARG A 44 10.54 5.13 -7.33
N ILE A 45 9.88 4.50 -6.37
CA ILE A 45 8.43 4.53 -6.22
C ILE A 45 8.08 5.03 -4.82
N VAL A 46 7.12 5.95 -4.75
CA VAL A 46 6.53 6.39 -3.48
C VAL A 46 5.13 5.78 -3.34
N ASP A 47 4.92 5.07 -2.23
CA ASP A 47 3.63 4.46 -1.86
C ASP A 47 2.89 5.45 -0.95
N ILE A 48 1.93 6.18 -1.53
CA ILE A 48 1.16 7.22 -0.83
C ILE A 48 0.01 6.56 -0.06
N GLY A 49 -0.07 6.83 1.24
CA GLY A 49 -1.09 6.17 2.08
C GLY A 49 -0.78 4.69 2.27
N ALA A 50 0.52 4.35 2.35
CA ALA A 50 1.03 2.99 2.38
C ALA A 50 0.49 2.11 3.53
N GLY A 51 -0.12 2.70 4.56
CA GLY A 51 -0.56 1.99 5.76
C GLY A 51 0.60 1.18 6.36
N ILE A 52 0.39 -0.13 6.56
CA ILE A 52 1.45 -1.02 7.05
C ILE A 52 2.58 -1.27 6.04
N GLY A 53 2.41 -0.88 4.78
CA GLY A 53 3.44 -0.94 3.74
C GLY A 53 3.57 -2.29 3.03
N THR A 54 2.48 -3.06 2.95
CA THR A 54 2.44 -4.32 2.19
C THR A 54 2.84 -4.08 0.73
N ASP A 55 2.33 -3.01 0.13
CA ASP A 55 2.55 -2.72 -1.29
C ASP A 55 3.96 -2.19 -1.54
N ALA A 56 4.46 -1.26 -0.71
CA ALA A 56 5.88 -0.86 -0.71
C ALA A 56 6.85 -2.06 -0.57
N ALA A 57 6.56 -3.01 0.32
CA ALA A 57 7.41 -4.21 0.48
C ALA A 57 7.36 -5.13 -0.75
N ALA A 58 6.18 -5.32 -1.34
CA ALA A 58 6.03 -6.12 -2.55
C ALA A 58 6.76 -5.48 -3.75
N LEU A 59 6.65 -4.17 -3.93
CA LEU A 59 7.39 -3.42 -4.95
C LEU A 59 8.91 -3.56 -4.78
N ALA A 60 9.41 -3.52 -3.55
CA ALA A 60 10.82 -3.77 -3.25
C ALA A 60 11.25 -5.19 -3.64
N ALA A 61 10.41 -6.20 -3.37
CA ALA A 61 10.65 -7.58 -3.80
C ALA A 61 10.65 -7.76 -5.32
N LEU A 62 9.98 -6.88 -6.07
CA LEU A 62 10.01 -6.82 -7.54
C LEU A 62 11.25 -6.06 -8.09
N GLY A 63 12.18 -5.64 -7.23
CA GLY A 63 13.41 -4.95 -7.63
C GLY A 63 13.28 -3.43 -7.74
N GLN A 64 12.19 -2.84 -7.24
CA GLN A 64 11.99 -1.38 -7.21
C GLN A 64 12.58 -0.78 -5.93
N LEU A 65 12.95 0.50 -5.96
CA LEU A 65 13.28 1.24 -4.74
C LEU A 65 12.01 1.93 -4.22
N ALA A 66 11.29 1.25 -3.34
CA ALA A 66 10.02 1.73 -2.80
C ALA A 66 10.18 2.41 -1.42
N SER A 67 9.51 3.54 -1.22
CA SER A 67 9.42 4.27 0.05
C SER A 67 7.98 4.60 0.43
N LYS A 68 7.70 4.67 1.73
CA LYS A 68 6.38 5.09 2.24
C LYS A 68 6.32 6.61 2.35
N ALA A 69 5.14 7.20 2.13
CA ALA A 69 4.85 8.60 2.41
C ALA A 69 3.44 8.81 2.98
#